data_AF-A0A9E4INI7-F1
#
_entry.id   AF-A0A9E4INI7-F1
#
_cell.length_a   1.000
_cell.length_b   1.000
_cell.length_c   1.000
_cell.angle_alpha   90.00
_cell.angle_beta   90.00
_cell.angle_gamma   90.00
#
_symmetry.space_group_name_H-M   'P 1'
#
loop_
_entity.id
_entity.type
_entity.pdbx_description
1 polymer ?
#
loop_
_entity_poly.entity_id
_entity_poly.type
_entity_poly.pdbx_seq_one_letter_code
_entity_poly.pdbx_strand_id
1 'polypeptide(L)'
;MTTAVPTRFSSRQIEVIDRLVAAGIGDTRSAVIRRAVEHLAESVERARIGRSIADSYREQPQTVDDDAQAMANAIAMTEAEPW
;
A
#
# COMPACT_ATOMS: atom_id res chain seq x y z
N MET A 1 14.34 3.93 -17.69
CA MET A 1 15.54 4.78 -17.45
C MET A 1 15.68 5.01 -15.96
N THR A 2 16.90 4.98 -15.42
CA THR A 2 17.18 5.33 -14.03
C THR A 2 18.00 6.60 -13.97
N THR A 3 17.69 7.50 -13.03
CA THR A 3 18.44 8.74 -12.80
C THR A 3 19.22 8.64 -11.50
N ALA A 4 20.50 9.00 -11.51
CA ALA A 4 21.30 9.03 -10.29
C ALA A 4 20.90 10.22 -9.41
N VAL A 5 20.66 9.95 -8.12
CA VAL A 5 20.34 10.99 -7.13
C VAL A 5 21.41 10.96 -6.04
N PRO A 6 22.36 11.91 -6.01
CA PRO A 6 23.37 11.97 -4.96
C PRO A 6 22.71 12.37 -3.63
N THR A 7 22.99 11.64 -2.56
CA THR A 7 22.44 11.89 -1.23
C THR A 7 23.46 11.53 -0.16
N ARG A 8 23.50 12.31 0.92
CA ARG A 8 24.37 12.06 2.06
C ARG A 8 23.63 11.28 3.13
N PHE A 9 24.29 10.29 3.71
CA PHE A 9 23.81 9.51 4.84
C PHE A 9 24.77 9.69 6.02
N SER A 10 24.23 9.74 7.23
CA SER A 10 25.03 9.65 8.45
C SER A 10 25.66 8.27 8.59
N SER A 11 26.75 8.16 9.36
CA SER A 11 27.39 6.86 9.64
C SER A 11 26.41 5.84 10.19
N ARG A 12 25.51 6.27 11.08
CA ARG A 12 24.44 5.42 11.62
C ARG A 12 23.49 4.89 10.54
N GLN A 13 23.11 5.72 9.57
CA GLN A 13 22.25 5.27 8.48
C GLN A 13 22.97 4.28 7.56
N ILE A 14 24.28 4.50 7.31
CA ILE A 14 25.09 3.53 6.57
C ILE A 14 25.15 2.18 7.30
N GLU A 15 25.37 2.16 8.61
CA GLU A 15 25.34 0.93 9.41
C GLU A 15 24.00 0.19 9.31
N VAL A 16 22.88 0.92 9.33
CA VAL A 16 21.55 0.32 9.15
C VAL A 16 21.44 -0.32 7.76
N ILE A 17 21.84 0.38 6.70
CA ILE A 17 21.79 -0.14 5.34
C ILE A 17 22.67 -1.39 5.20
N ASP A 18 23.87 -1.37 5.80
CA ASP A 18 24.80 -2.50 5.78
C ASP A 18 24.23 -3.73 6.47
N ARG A 19 23.56 -3.56 7.61
CA ARG A 19 22.87 -4.67 8.28
C ARG A 19 21.75 -5.26 7.42
N LEU A 20 21.01 -4.42 6.67
CA LEU A 20 19.96 -4.91 5.79
C LEU A 20 20.53 -5.68 4.59
N VAL A 21 21.67 -5.25 4.04
CA VAL A 21 22.39 -6.01 3.02
C VAL A 21 22.89 -7.35 3.58
N ALA A 22 23.51 -7.34 4.76
CA ALA A 22 23.99 -8.55 5.41
C ALA A 22 22.87 -9.55 5.75
N ALA A 23 21.66 -9.03 6.02
CA ALA A 23 20.46 -9.85 6.22
C ALA A 23 19.81 -10.35 4.92
N GLY A 24 20.39 -10.06 3.75
CA GLY A 24 19.89 -10.51 2.45
C GLY A 24 18.66 -9.73 1.93
N ILE A 25 18.33 -8.58 2.51
CA ILE A 25 17.18 -7.76 2.07
C ILE A 25 17.43 -7.14 0.69
N GLY A 26 18.70 -6.95 0.31
CA GLY A 26 19.09 -6.59 -1.05
C GLY A 26 20.57 -6.82 -1.27
N ASP A 27 20.95 -7.14 -2.51
CA ASP A 27 22.32 -7.53 -2.88
C ASP A 27 23.33 -6.38 -2.76
N THR A 28 22.85 -5.14 -2.74
CA THR A 28 23.67 -3.93 -2.64
C THR A 28 22.95 -2.87 -1.80
N ARG A 29 23.71 -1.89 -1.28
CA ARG A 29 23.16 -0.71 -0.58
C ARG A 29 22.11 0.01 -1.43
N SER A 30 22.39 0.19 -2.72
CA SER A 30 21.46 0.84 -3.65
C SER A 30 20.18 0.03 -3.87
N ALA A 31 20.25 -1.30 -3.86
CA ALA A 31 19.07 -2.16 -3.94
C ALA A 31 18.19 -2.01 -2.69
N VAL A 32 18.81 -2.02 -1.50
CA VAL A 32 18.10 -1.76 -0.23
C VAL A 32 17.45 -0.38 -0.23
N ILE A 33 18.16 0.66 -0.66
CA ILE A 33 17.63 2.03 -0.70
C ILE A 33 16.43 2.13 -1.66
N ARG A 34 16.51 1.55 -2.86
CA ARG A 34 15.38 1.54 -3.82
C ARG A 34 14.17 0.84 -3.21
N ARG A 35 14.36 -0.33 -2.63
CA ARG A 35 13.29 -1.10 -1.98
C ARG A 35 12.67 -0.33 -0.81
N ALA A 36 13.47 0.41 -0.05
CA ALA A 36 12.97 1.27 1.03
C ALA A 36 12.13 2.43 0.51
N VAL A 37 12.52 3.06 -0.61
CA VAL A 37 11.75 4.13 -1.25
C VAL A 37 10.41 3.60 -1.77
N GLU A 38 10.41 2.45 -2.45
CA GLU A 38 9.19 1.79 -2.93
C GLU A 38 8.25 1.46 -1.75
N HIS A 39 8.79 0.87 -0.69
CA HIS A 39 8.00 0.53 0.50
C HIS A 39 7.39 1.77 1.18
N LEU A 40 8.15 2.86 1.28
CA LEU A 40 7.65 4.12 1.83
C LEU A 40 6.54 4.70 0.95
N ALA A 41 6.72 4.70 -0.38
CA ALA A 41 5.72 5.19 -1.32
C ALA A 41 4.41 4.39 -1.20
N GLU A 42 4.49 3.07 -1.17
CA GLU A 42 3.32 2.20 -0.95
C GLU A 42 2.63 2.46 0.38
N SER A 43 3.39 2.65 1.47
CA SER A 43 2.83 2.90 2.80
C SER A 43 2.08 4.24 2.83
N VAL A 44 2.62 5.27 2.20
CA VAL A 44 1.97 6.59 2.10
C VAL A 44 0.69 6.48 1.26
N GLU A 45 0.75 5.79 0.12
CA GLU A 45 -0.41 5.65 -0.75
C GLU A 45 -1.52 4.84 -0.10
N ARG A 46 -1.20 3.74 0.59
CA ARG A 46 -2.17 2.98 1.37
C ARG A 46 -2.83 3.82 2.46
N ALA A 47 -2.05 4.63 3.17
CA ALA A 47 -2.59 5.54 4.19
C ALA A 47 -3.50 6.61 3.60
N ARG A 48 -3.18 7.12 2.40
CA ARG A 48 -4.01 8.10 1.67
C ARG A 48 -5.33 7.49 1.22
N ILE A 49 -5.29 6.30 0.62
CA ILE A 49 -6.49 5.55 0.19
C ILE A 49 -7.37 5.23 1.39
N GLY A 50 -6.80 4.67 2.46
CA GLY A 50 -7.56 4.33 3.67
C GLY A 50 -8.26 5.53 4.29
N ARG A 51 -7.60 6.71 4.27
CA ARG A 51 -8.22 7.96 4.70
C ARG A 51 -9.37 8.37 3.79
N SER A 52 -9.17 8.34 2.48
CA SER A 52 -10.23 8.66 1.50
C SER A 52 -11.46 7.75 1.66
N ILE A 53 -11.26 6.46 1.93
CA ILE A 53 -12.35 5.52 2.19
C ILE A 53 -13.09 5.91 3.48
N ALA A 54 -12.35 6.14 4.56
CA ALA A 54 -12.95 6.51 5.85
C ALA A 54 -13.71 7.85 5.79
N ASP A 55 -13.18 8.82 5.03
CA ASP A 55 -13.82 10.12 4.84
C ASP A 55 -15.09 9.98 3.99
N SER A 56 -15.07 9.14 2.94
CA SER A 56 -16.24 8.83 2.13
C SER A 56 -17.41 8.30 2.97
N TYR A 57 -17.18 7.41 3.93
CA TYR A 57 -18.24 6.91 4.81
C TYR A 57 -18.85 8.00 5.70
N ARG A 58 -18.13 9.09 5.99
CA ARG A 58 -18.66 10.21 6.77
C ARG A 58 -19.40 11.22 5.89
N GLU A 59 -18.86 11.50 4.71
CA GLU A 59 -19.42 12.48 3.78
C GLU A 59 -20.66 11.95 3.07
N GLN A 60 -20.66 10.66 2.72
CA GLN A 60 -21.76 9.95 2.07
C GLN A 60 -22.02 8.65 2.84
N PRO A 61 -22.72 8.73 3.97
CA PRO A 61 -23.14 7.54 4.69
C PRO A 61 -23.97 6.65 3.76
N GLN A 62 -23.72 5.33 3.80
CA GLN A 62 -24.57 4.37 3.09
C GLN A 62 -26.01 4.51 3.56
N THR A 63 -26.92 4.45 2.59
CA THR A 63 -28.35 4.49 2.85
C THR A 63 -28.91 3.08 3.02
N VAL A 64 -30.10 2.98 3.61
CA VAL A 64 -30.82 1.70 3.72
C VAL A 64 -31.10 1.09 2.34
N ASP A 65 -31.30 1.95 1.33
CA ASP A 65 -31.54 1.50 -0.05
C ASP A 65 -30.26 0.91 -0.68
N ASP A 66 -29.08 1.45 -0.36
CA ASP A 66 -27.80 0.89 -0.80
C ASP A 66 -27.59 -0.53 -0.22
N ASP A 67 -27.94 -0.71 1.06
CA ASP A 67 -27.86 -2.02 1.73
C ASP A 67 -28.87 -3.02 1.14
N ALA A 68 -30.10 -2.57 0.87
CA ALA A 68 -31.14 -3.38 0.25
C ALA A 68 -30.72 -3.83 -1.16
N GLN A 69 -30.12 -2.93 -1.94
CA GLN A 69 -29.62 -3.25 -3.28
C GLN A 69 -28.42 -4.20 -3.22
N ALA A 70 -27.50 -4.01 -2.29
CA ALA A 70 -26.36 -4.90 -2.09
C ALA A 70 -26.81 -6.33 -1.73
N MET A 71 -27.82 -6.46 -0.87
CA MET A 71 -28.41 -7.75 -0.49
C MET A 71 -29.10 -8.43 -1.68
N ALA A 72 -29.92 -7.69 -2.44
CA ALA A 72 -30.59 -8.22 -3.62
C ALA A 72 -29.58 -8.73 -4.67
N ASN A 73 -28.49 -8.00 -4.88
CA ASN A 73 -27.42 -8.41 -5.78
C ASN A 73 -26.72 -9.69 -5.30
N ALA A 74 -26.43 -9.79 -4.00
CA ALA A 74 -25.79 -10.98 -3.44
C ALA A 74 -26.66 -12.24 -3.58
N ILE A 75 -27.98 -12.10 -3.39
CA ILE A 75 -28.95 -13.18 -3.63
C ILE A 75 -28.97 -13.57 -5.10
N ALA A 76 -29.08 -12.61 -6.02
CA ALA A 76 -29.11 -12.87 -7.45
C ALA A 76 -27.83 -13.56 -7.96
N MET A 77 -26.66 -13.14 -7.45
CA MET A 77 -25.38 -13.80 -7.77
C MET A 77 -25.35 -15.25 -7.29
N THR A 78 -25.90 -15.51 -6.10
CA THR A 78 -26.02 -16.85 -5.54
C THR A 78 -26.96 -17.69 -6.43
N GLU A 79 -28.13 -17.20 -6.78
CA GLU A 79 -29.09 -17.93 -7.63
C GLU A 79 -28.59 -18.20 -9.06
N ALA A 80 -27.64 -17.42 -9.56
CA ALA A 80 -27.09 -17.54 -10.92
C ALA A 80 -25.99 -18.60 -11.07
N GLU A 81 -25.42 -19.10 -9.98
CA GLU A 81 -24.35 -20.09 -10.03
C GLU A 81 -24.92 -21.52 -10.25
N PRO A 82 -24.28 -22.36 -11.08
CA PRO A 82 -24.83 -23.65 -11.52
C PRO A 82 -24.38 -24.78 -10.59
N TRP A 83 -24.62 -24.63 -9.30
CA TRP A 83 -24.42 -25.70 -8.32
C TRP A 83 -25.61 -26.66 -8.24
#